data_AF-T1BZY0-F1
#
_entry.id   AF-T1BZY0-F1
#
_cell.length_a   1.000
_cell.length_b   1.000
_cell.length_c   1.000
_cell.angle_alpha   90.00
_cell.angle_beta   90.00
_cell.angle_gamma   90.00
#
_symmetry.space_group_name_H-M   'P 1'
#
loop_
_entity.id
_entity.type
_entity.pdbx_description
1 polymer ?
#
loop_
_entity_poly.entity_id
_entity_poly.type
_entity_poly.pdbx_seq_one_letter_code
_entity_poly.pdbx_strand_id
1 'polypeptide(L)'
;MPYEDAKKYRFNPFDITKVWPHKDYPLIELGKLVLNRNPKNFFAEVEQSAFSPGNTVPGIEFSPDKMLQDRIFAYADADRYKLGVNYTDIPVNKPLTSGSNNYYQDCLMKTTVNSNSDVNYEPNSLEGPVESIFTKRTQYSVSGEVDNNEYENHSVMIMITFKLENFTE
;
A
#
# COMPACT_ATOMS: atom_id res chain seq x y z
N MET A 1 11.36 7.60 11.48
CA MET A 1 11.00 8.80 12.25
C MET A 1 9.94 8.44 13.28
N PRO A 2 10.19 8.63 14.58
CA PRO A 2 9.18 8.51 15.62
C PRO A 2 8.00 9.48 15.43
N TYR A 3 6.82 9.13 15.96
CA TYR A 3 5.60 9.93 15.80
C TYR A 3 5.72 11.37 16.36
N GLU A 4 6.34 11.54 17.53
CA GLU A 4 6.50 12.86 18.14
C GLU A 4 7.48 13.77 17.38
N ASP A 5 8.47 13.18 16.70
CA ASP A 5 9.42 13.94 15.88
C ASP A 5 8.75 14.50 14.63
N ALA A 6 7.85 13.72 14.02
CA ALA A 6 7.15 14.11 12.79
C ALA A 6 6.35 15.42 12.96
N LYS A 7 5.78 15.64 14.14
CA LYS A 7 5.01 16.86 14.47
C LYS A 7 5.86 18.13 14.50
N LYS A 8 7.16 18.00 14.75
CA LYS A 8 8.09 19.12 14.97
C LYS A 8 9.15 19.23 13.88
N TYR A 9 9.07 18.37 12.87
CA TYR A 9 10.08 18.34 11.83
C TYR A 9 10.04 19.62 11.01
N ARG A 10 11.22 20.07 10.55
CA ARG A 10 11.40 21.39 9.90
C ARG A 10 10.62 21.59 8.59
N PHE A 11 10.08 20.52 8.03
CA PHE A 11 9.14 20.52 6.91
C PHE A 11 8.19 19.34 7.07
N ASN A 12 7.06 19.36 6.35
CA ASN A 12 6.13 18.25 6.34
C ASN A 12 6.83 16.92 5.95
N PRO A 13 6.94 15.94 6.86
CA PRO A 13 7.61 14.67 6.57
C PRO A 13 6.83 13.78 5.61
N PHE A 14 5.57 14.12 5.31
CA PHE A 14 4.66 13.43 4.39
C PHE A 14 4.54 14.12 3.03
N ASP A 15 5.36 15.14 2.75
CA ASP A 15 5.49 15.72 1.41
C ASP A 15 6.42 14.84 0.56
N ILE A 16 5.86 14.18 -0.45
CA ILE A 16 6.57 13.29 -1.38
C ILE A 16 7.72 13.97 -2.14
N THR A 17 7.75 15.31 -2.21
CA THR A 17 8.83 16.06 -2.87
C THR A 17 10.07 16.19 -2.01
N LYS A 18 10.02 15.77 -0.73
CA LYS A 18 11.12 15.87 0.22
C LYS A 18 11.77 14.52 0.50
N VAL A 19 13.04 14.57 0.89
CA VAL A 19 13.76 13.43 1.45
C VAL A 19 14.12 13.70 2.90
N TRP A 20 14.09 12.70 3.76
CA TRP A 20 14.65 12.85 5.11
C TRP A 20 16.17 12.75 5.02
N PRO A 21 16.95 13.77 5.41
CA PRO A 21 18.39 13.69 5.30
C PRO A 21 18.95 12.58 6.19
N HIS A 22 19.86 11.79 5.63
CA HIS A 22 20.45 10.64 6.33
C HIS A 22 21.25 11.02 7.57
N LYS A 23 21.65 12.29 7.70
CA LYS A 23 22.27 12.83 8.92
C LYS A 23 21.31 12.85 10.10
N ASP A 24 20.03 13.14 9.86
CA ASP A 24 19.00 13.18 10.91
C ASP A 24 18.45 11.77 11.16
N TYR A 25 18.22 11.03 10.09
CA TYR A 25 17.66 9.68 10.12
C TYR A 25 18.55 8.73 9.31
N PRO A 26 19.56 8.10 9.94
CA PRO A 26 20.45 7.19 9.24
C PRO A 26 19.72 5.94 8.75
N LEU A 27 20.24 5.34 7.69
CA LEU A 27 19.69 4.12 7.12
C LEU A 27 19.83 2.96 8.11
N ILE A 28 18.77 2.16 8.25
CA ILE A 28 18.76 0.92 9.02
C ILE A 28 18.70 -0.23 8.03
N GLU A 29 19.70 -1.12 8.08
CA GLU A 29 19.72 -2.30 7.21
C GLU A 29 18.66 -3.31 7.69
N LEU A 30 17.75 -3.69 6.79
CA LEU A 30 16.67 -4.65 7.06
C LEU A 30 16.89 -6.01 6.39
N GLY A 31 17.57 -6.06 5.25
CA GLY A 31 17.78 -7.29 4.50
C GLY A 31 18.19 -7.06 3.05
N LYS A 32 18.15 -8.13 2.25
CA LYS A 32 18.62 -8.15 0.85
C LYS A 32 17.56 -8.75 -0.08
N LEU A 33 17.19 -8.00 -1.12
CA LEU A 33 16.39 -8.50 -2.23
C LEU A 33 17.30 -9.07 -3.33
N VAL A 34 17.02 -10.30 -3.78
CA VAL A 34 17.78 -10.96 -4.85
C VAL A 34 16.83 -11.46 -5.92
N LEU A 35 17.03 -11.03 -7.17
CA LEU A 35 16.28 -11.49 -8.34
C LEU A 35 17.12 -12.53 -9.08
N ASN A 36 16.71 -13.81 -9.01
CA ASN A 36 17.50 -14.94 -9.52
C ASN A 36 16.75 -15.83 -10.53
N ARG A 37 15.59 -15.38 -11.03
CA ARG A 37 14.75 -16.15 -11.96
C ARG A 37 14.08 -15.22 -12.97
N ASN A 38 14.18 -15.58 -14.25
CA ASN A 38 13.40 -14.95 -15.31
C ASN A 38 11.96 -15.51 -15.36
N PRO A 39 10.98 -14.73 -15.85
CA PRO A 39 9.62 -15.24 -16.04
C PRO A 39 9.60 -16.38 -17.07
N LYS A 40 8.75 -17.39 -16.88
CA LYS A 40 8.57 -18.47 -17.87
C LYS A 40 7.69 -18.02 -19.03
N ASN A 41 6.72 -17.16 -18.74
CA ASN A 41 5.85 -16.54 -19.73
C ASN A 41 5.69 -15.05 -19.40
N PHE A 42 6.07 -14.19 -20.34
CA PHE A 42 6.02 -12.74 -20.14
C PHE A 42 4.60 -12.24 -19.89
N PHE A 43 3.62 -12.70 -20.66
CA PHE A 43 2.25 -12.21 -20.53
C PHE A 43 1.63 -12.63 -19.19
N ALA A 44 1.77 -13.91 -18.82
CA ALA A 44 1.17 -14.45 -17.61
C ALA A 44 1.84 -13.94 -16.32
N GLU A 45 3.16 -13.72 -16.32
CA GLU A 45 3.90 -13.33 -15.12
C GLU A 45 4.23 -11.83 -15.06
N VAL A 46 4.39 -11.13 -16.19
CA VAL A 46 4.77 -9.70 -16.20
C VAL A 46 3.57 -8.82 -16.52
N GLU A 47 2.91 -9.03 -17.65
CA GLU A 47 1.82 -8.16 -18.11
C GLU A 47 0.59 -8.21 -17.18
N GLN A 48 0.30 -9.40 -16.65
CA GLN A 48 -0.81 -9.63 -15.74
C GLN A 48 -0.46 -9.40 -14.26
N SER A 49 0.79 -9.04 -13.93
CA SER A 49 1.13 -8.67 -12.56
C SER A 49 0.38 -7.41 -12.14
N ALA A 50 -0.14 -7.43 -10.92
CA ALA A 50 -0.91 -6.35 -10.30
C ALA A 50 -0.28 -5.98 -8.96
N PHE A 51 0.13 -4.72 -8.83
CA PHE A 51 0.76 -4.19 -7.62
C PHE A 51 -0.06 -3.01 -7.12
N SER A 52 -0.55 -3.08 -5.89
CA SER A 52 -1.26 -1.98 -5.26
C SER A 52 -0.61 -1.63 -3.92
N PRO A 53 -0.32 -0.35 -3.64
CA PRO A 53 0.06 0.09 -2.29
C PRO A 53 -0.98 -0.29 -1.24
N GLY A 54 -2.25 -0.44 -1.62
CA GLY A 54 -3.32 -0.88 -0.73
C GLY A 54 -3.18 -2.32 -0.23
N ASN A 55 -2.32 -3.14 -0.84
CA ASN A 55 -2.03 -4.50 -0.40
C ASN A 55 -0.98 -4.49 0.71
N THR A 56 -1.40 -4.21 1.95
CA THR A 56 -0.53 -4.26 3.13
C THR A 56 -0.74 -5.52 3.96
N VAL A 57 0.22 -5.78 4.86
CA VAL A 57 0.17 -6.84 5.86
C VAL A 57 0.14 -6.22 7.26
N PRO A 58 -0.38 -6.92 8.29
CA PRO A 58 -0.37 -6.41 9.66
C PRO A 58 1.03 -5.95 10.09
N GLY A 59 1.11 -4.75 10.66
CA GLY A 59 2.37 -4.08 11.02
C GLY A 59 2.88 -3.05 10.01
N ILE A 60 2.30 -2.98 8.80
CA ILE A 60 2.58 -1.94 7.81
C ILE A 60 1.28 -1.17 7.52
N GLU A 61 1.31 0.15 7.75
CA GLU A 61 0.15 1.03 7.60
C GLU A 61 0.48 2.27 6.77
N PHE A 62 -0.55 3.02 6.39
CA PHE A 62 -0.42 4.18 5.51
C PHE A 62 -0.11 5.45 6.29
N SER A 63 0.81 6.26 5.77
CA SER A 63 1.03 7.63 6.23
C SER A 63 -0.04 8.58 5.65
N PRO A 64 -0.27 9.75 6.24
CA PRO A 64 -1.19 10.76 5.72
C PRO A 64 -0.63 11.55 4.51
N ASP A 65 0.33 11.00 3.76
CA ASP A 65 0.79 11.59 2.49
C ASP A 65 -0.37 11.56 1.49
N LYS A 66 -0.77 12.74 0.98
CA LYS A 66 -1.92 12.89 0.08
C LYS A 66 -1.76 12.04 -1.19
N MET A 67 -0.55 11.96 -1.74
CA MET A 67 -0.28 11.15 -2.94
C MET A 67 -0.35 9.65 -2.63
N LEU A 68 0.09 9.23 -1.44
CA LEU A 68 -0.07 7.83 -1.03
C LEU A 68 -1.56 7.48 -0.87
N GLN A 69 -2.34 8.36 -0.24
CA GLN A 69 -3.78 8.15 -0.04
C GLN A 69 -4.52 7.90 -1.35
N ASP A 70 -4.25 8.68 -2.39
CA ASP A 70 -4.85 8.48 -3.72
C ASP A 70 -4.41 7.14 -4.35
N ARG A 71 -3.13 6.76 -4.19
CA ARG A 71 -2.60 5.52 -4.77
C ARG A 71 -3.14 4.26 -4.11
N ILE A 72 -3.59 4.31 -2.86
CA ILE A 72 -4.25 3.18 -2.21
C ILE A 72 -5.53 2.79 -2.98
N PHE A 73 -6.24 3.79 -3.50
CA PHE A 73 -7.43 3.59 -4.33
C PHE A 73 -7.06 3.27 -5.79
N ALA A 74 -6.26 4.13 -6.42
CA ALA A 74 -6.10 4.17 -7.88
C ALA A 74 -5.62 2.86 -8.50
N TYR A 75 -4.69 2.14 -7.86
CA TYR A 75 -4.12 0.93 -8.43
C TYR A 75 -5.13 -0.22 -8.46
N ALA A 76 -5.84 -0.44 -7.35
CA ALA A 76 -6.84 -1.51 -7.31
C ALA A 76 -8.02 -1.21 -8.25
N ASP A 77 -8.39 0.05 -8.43
CA ASP A 77 -9.39 0.46 -9.41
C ASP A 77 -8.92 0.18 -10.85
N ALA A 78 -7.71 0.62 -11.19
CA ALA A 78 -7.12 0.38 -12.50
C ALA A 78 -6.95 -1.13 -12.81
N ASP A 79 -6.55 -1.94 -11.84
CA ASP A 79 -6.39 -3.39 -12.02
C ASP A 79 -7.73 -4.10 -12.26
N ARG A 80 -8.82 -3.66 -11.61
CA ARG A 80 -10.17 -4.18 -11.89
C ARG A 80 -10.62 -3.91 -13.32
N TYR A 81 -10.27 -2.75 -13.88
CA TYR A 81 -10.53 -2.45 -15.28
C TYR A 81 -9.61 -3.23 -16.23
N LYS A 82 -8.29 -3.24 -15.95
CA LYS A 82 -7.27 -3.83 -16.82
C LYS A 82 -7.35 -5.36 -16.89
N LEU A 83 -7.57 -6.03 -15.75
CA LEU A 83 -7.46 -7.49 -15.61
C LEU A 83 -8.79 -8.14 -15.24
N GLY A 84 -9.77 -7.36 -14.79
CA GLY A 84 -11.08 -7.83 -14.36
C GLY A 84 -11.21 -7.90 -12.83
N VAL A 85 -12.45 -8.10 -12.37
CA VAL A 85 -12.80 -8.10 -10.93
C VAL A 85 -12.02 -9.16 -10.15
N ASN A 86 -11.79 -10.33 -10.75
CA ASN A 86 -11.10 -11.46 -10.13
C ASN A 86 -9.58 -11.49 -10.43
N TYR A 87 -8.95 -10.34 -10.70
CA TYR A 87 -7.51 -10.29 -11.02
C TYR A 87 -6.59 -10.88 -9.93
N THR A 88 -7.05 -10.94 -8.68
CA THR A 88 -6.36 -11.56 -7.55
C THR A 88 -6.32 -13.09 -7.62
N ASP A 89 -7.18 -13.71 -8.45
CA ASP A 89 -7.16 -15.16 -8.71
C ASP A 89 -6.12 -15.55 -9.78
N ILE A 90 -5.56 -14.59 -10.53
CA ILE A 90 -4.51 -14.85 -11.51
C ILE A 90 -3.26 -15.41 -10.78
N PRO A 91 -2.61 -16.49 -11.27
CA PRO A 91 -1.56 -17.18 -10.52
C PRO A 91 -0.42 -16.30 -9.99
N VAL A 92 -0.02 -15.25 -10.72
CA VAL A 92 1.05 -14.34 -10.29
C VAL A 92 0.62 -13.36 -9.19
N ASN A 93 -0.68 -13.07 -9.08
CA ASN A 93 -1.25 -12.13 -8.10
C ASN A 93 -1.79 -12.83 -6.85
N LYS A 94 -1.93 -14.16 -6.89
CA LYS A 94 -2.53 -14.93 -5.82
C LYS A 94 -1.63 -14.93 -4.57
N PRO A 95 -2.18 -14.65 -3.36
CA PRO A 95 -1.41 -14.76 -2.13
C PRO A 95 -0.99 -16.21 -1.87
N LEU A 96 0.21 -16.40 -1.32
CA LEU A 96 0.77 -17.74 -1.01
C LEU A 96 0.22 -18.34 0.28
N THR A 97 -0.20 -17.50 1.23
CA THR A 97 -0.77 -17.95 2.52
C THR A 97 -2.17 -18.53 2.32
N SER A 98 -2.66 -19.27 3.32
CA SER A 98 -4.00 -19.89 3.36
C SER A 98 -5.03 -19.02 2.63
N GLY A 99 -5.69 -19.61 1.62
CA GLY A 99 -6.49 -18.89 0.63
C GLY A 99 -7.45 -17.86 1.24
N SER A 100 -7.85 -16.89 0.43
CA SER A 100 -8.71 -15.79 0.85
C SER A 100 -9.99 -16.29 1.53
N ASN A 101 -10.04 -16.17 2.86
CA ASN A 101 -11.20 -16.55 3.64
C ASN A 101 -12.10 -15.32 3.80
N ASN A 102 -12.88 -15.02 2.76
CA ASN A 102 -13.76 -13.88 2.69
C ASN A 102 -15.08 -14.26 2.01
N TYR A 103 -15.99 -13.30 1.96
CA TYR A 103 -17.33 -13.48 1.40
C TYR A 103 -17.46 -12.98 -0.05
N TYR A 104 -16.36 -12.64 -0.75
CA TYR A 104 -16.42 -12.20 -2.14
C TYR A 104 -16.77 -13.36 -3.07
N GLN A 105 -17.85 -13.23 -3.85
CA GLN A 105 -18.32 -14.27 -4.77
C GLN A 105 -18.51 -13.72 -6.19
N ASP A 106 -18.64 -14.66 -7.14
CA ASP A 106 -19.04 -14.43 -8.54
C ASP A 106 -18.09 -13.55 -9.40
N CYS A 107 -18.69 -12.87 -10.38
CA CYS A 107 -18.08 -12.03 -11.40
C CYS A 107 -17.32 -12.77 -12.51
N LEU A 108 -16.91 -11.99 -13.52
CA LEU A 108 -16.24 -12.45 -14.72
C LEU A 108 -14.97 -13.24 -14.37
N MET A 109 -14.81 -14.40 -15.01
CA MET A 109 -13.61 -15.25 -14.92
C MET A 109 -13.27 -15.70 -13.49
N LYS A 110 -14.26 -15.90 -12.62
CA LYS A 110 -14.03 -16.55 -11.32
C LYS A 110 -13.56 -17.99 -11.53
N THR A 111 -12.37 -18.31 -11.01
CA THR A 111 -11.76 -19.66 -11.16
C THR A 111 -11.61 -20.41 -9.84
N THR A 112 -11.92 -19.74 -8.73
CA THR A 112 -11.80 -20.28 -7.36
C THR A 112 -13.18 -20.37 -6.71
N VAL A 113 -13.33 -21.30 -5.77
CA VAL A 113 -14.53 -21.43 -4.94
C VAL A 113 -14.11 -21.11 -3.51
N ASN A 114 -14.84 -20.22 -2.83
CA ASN A 114 -14.58 -19.92 -1.43
C ASN A 114 -14.99 -21.10 -0.54
N SER A 115 -14.28 -21.31 0.55
CA SER A 115 -14.72 -22.20 1.64
C SER A 115 -16.03 -21.66 2.22
N ASN A 116 -17.10 -22.46 2.17
CA ASN A 116 -18.48 -22.15 2.58
C ASN A 116 -19.28 -21.27 1.59
N SER A 117 -19.45 -21.73 0.35
CA SER A 117 -20.23 -21.02 -0.69
C SER A 117 -21.68 -20.71 -0.31
N ASP A 118 -22.26 -21.48 0.62
CA ASP A 118 -23.68 -21.37 1.00
C ASP A 118 -23.98 -20.10 1.80
N VAL A 119 -22.95 -19.42 2.32
CA VAL A 119 -23.09 -18.17 3.10
C VAL A 119 -22.12 -17.12 2.58
N ASN A 120 -22.67 -15.98 2.16
CA ASN A 120 -21.92 -14.88 1.55
C ASN A 120 -22.02 -13.57 2.34
N TYR A 121 -22.38 -13.64 3.63
CA TYR A 121 -22.56 -12.48 4.49
C TYR A 121 -21.96 -12.69 5.88
N GLU A 122 -21.64 -11.59 6.56
CA GLU A 122 -21.13 -11.52 7.93
C GLU A 122 -21.87 -10.40 8.68
N PRO A 123 -22.26 -10.58 9.95
CA PRO A 123 -22.10 -11.79 10.77
C PRO A 123 -23.08 -12.92 10.37
N ASN A 124 -22.69 -14.17 10.60
CA ASN A 124 -23.55 -15.34 10.35
C ASN A 124 -23.37 -16.42 11.44
N SER A 125 -24.27 -17.40 11.46
CA SER A 125 -24.29 -18.48 12.45
C SER A 125 -23.72 -19.81 11.94
N LEU A 126 -23.00 -19.80 10.82
CA LEU A 126 -22.54 -21.00 10.10
C LEU A 126 -21.00 -21.10 10.04
N GLU A 127 -20.34 -20.68 11.12
CA GLU A 127 -18.87 -20.80 11.33
C GLU A 127 -18.03 -20.29 10.13
N GLY A 128 -18.45 -19.18 9.52
CA GLY A 128 -17.70 -18.50 8.45
C GLY A 128 -16.49 -17.68 8.93
N PRO A 129 -15.69 -17.10 8.01
CA PRO A 129 -14.63 -16.17 8.37
C PRO A 129 -15.12 -15.00 9.24
N VAL A 130 -14.37 -14.70 10.30
CA VAL A 130 -14.63 -13.60 11.25
C VAL A 130 -13.46 -12.61 11.25
N GLU A 131 -13.75 -11.37 11.60
CA GLU A 131 -12.71 -10.35 11.76
C GLU A 131 -11.71 -10.71 12.88
N SER A 132 -10.46 -10.30 12.70
CA SER A 132 -9.42 -10.49 13.70
C SER A 132 -9.10 -9.16 14.39
N ILE A 133 -9.16 -9.15 15.71
CA ILE A 133 -8.79 -7.96 16.49
C ILE A 133 -7.30 -7.60 16.33
N PHE A 134 -6.46 -8.58 16.00
CA PHE A 134 -5.03 -8.40 15.78
C PHE A 134 -4.70 -7.62 14.50
N THR A 135 -5.67 -7.45 13.60
CA THR A 135 -5.49 -6.69 12.34
C THR A 135 -6.10 -5.29 12.40
N LYS A 136 -6.52 -4.83 13.59
CA LYS A 136 -7.07 -3.49 13.78
C LYS A 136 -5.99 -2.44 13.51
N ARG A 137 -6.32 -1.43 12.69
CA ARG A 137 -5.41 -0.32 12.36
C ARG A 137 -5.07 0.53 13.57
N THR A 138 -3.87 1.10 13.56
CA THR A 138 -3.39 2.01 14.58
C THR A 138 -4.22 3.29 14.58
N GLN A 139 -4.73 3.67 15.75
CA GLN A 139 -5.50 4.90 15.91
C GLN A 139 -4.57 6.10 16.06
N TYR A 140 -4.92 7.22 15.41
CA TYR A 140 -4.24 8.49 15.55
C TYR A 140 -5.26 9.63 15.62
N SER A 141 -4.91 10.70 16.33
CA SER A 141 -5.78 11.89 16.44
C SER A 141 -5.68 12.74 15.17
N VAL A 142 -6.83 13.24 14.71
CA VAL A 142 -6.93 14.21 13.62
C VAL A 142 -7.52 15.51 14.17
N SER A 143 -7.00 16.65 13.72
CA SER A 143 -7.47 17.99 14.09
C SER A 143 -7.46 18.93 12.88
N GLY A 144 -8.21 20.02 12.96
CA GLY A 144 -8.39 20.97 11.85
C GLY A 144 -9.76 20.84 11.19
N GLU A 145 -9.93 21.48 10.05
CA GLU A 145 -11.16 21.47 9.26
C GLU A 145 -10.99 20.60 8.01
N VAL A 146 -12.08 19.97 7.56
CA VAL A 146 -12.08 19.22 6.30
C VAL A 146 -12.14 20.23 5.16
N ASP A 147 -11.03 20.41 4.46
CA ASP A 147 -10.92 21.34 3.34
C ASP A 147 -9.83 20.88 2.33
N ASN A 148 -9.83 21.49 1.14
CA ASN A 148 -8.81 21.32 0.12
C ASN A 148 -7.55 22.13 0.48
N ASN A 149 -6.80 21.61 1.44
CA ASN A 149 -5.58 22.26 1.90
C ASN A 149 -4.43 21.98 0.92
N GLU A 150 -3.65 23.00 0.58
CA GLU A 150 -2.34 22.81 -0.04
C GLU A 150 -1.34 22.25 0.99
N TYR A 151 -0.14 21.87 0.55
CA TYR A 151 0.95 21.68 1.51
C TYR A 151 1.42 23.06 1.98
N GLU A 152 1.64 23.24 3.28
CA GLU A 152 2.27 24.47 3.77
C GLU A 152 3.61 24.68 3.05
N ASN A 153 3.86 25.91 2.61
CA ASN A 153 5.04 26.27 1.83
C ASN A 153 6.35 26.08 2.63
N HIS A 154 6.85 24.85 2.66
CA HIS A 154 8.22 24.56 3.07
C HIS A 154 9.10 24.58 1.82
N SER A 155 9.92 25.62 1.69
CA SER A 155 10.75 25.96 0.53
C SER A 155 11.27 24.74 -0.25
N VAL A 156 10.70 24.49 -1.43
CA VAL A 156 11.18 23.47 -2.39
C VAL A 156 12.61 23.77 -2.86
N MET A 157 12.95 25.07 -2.93
CA MET A 157 14.25 25.54 -3.40
C MET A 157 15.42 25.01 -2.56
N ILE A 158 15.29 24.94 -1.24
CA ILE A 158 16.39 24.54 -0.33
C ILE A 158 16.89 23.13 -0.64
N MET A 159 15.99 22.18 -0.92
CA MET A 159 16.37 20.79 -1.14
C MET A 159 16.92 20.54 -2.55
N ILE A 160 16.41 21.27 -3.56
CA ILE A 160 16.97 21.23 -4.92
C ILE A 160 18.38 21.81 -4.92
N THR A 161 18.60 22.95 -4.26
CA THR A 161 19.93 23.57 -4.12
C THR A 161 20.91 22.61 -3.45
N PHE A 162 20.53 22.00 -2.32
CA PHE A 162 21.39 21.02 -1.64
C PHE A 162 21.74 19.83 -2.54
N LYS A 163 20.79 19.34 -3.35
CA LYS A 163 21.05 18.23 -4.27
C LYS A 163 22.02 18.63 -5.38
N LEU A 164 21.88 19.83 -5.95
CA LEU A 164 22.76 20.35 -7.01
C LEU A 164 24.20 20.60 -6.51
N GLU A 165 24.37 21.11 -5.29
CA GLU A 165 25.70 21.30 -4.67
C GLU A 165 26.46 19.96 -4.48
N ASN A 166 25.75 18.86 -4.23
CA ASN A 166 26.35 17.53 -4.12
C ASN A 166 26.66 16.88 -5.50
N PHE A 167 26.29 17.51 -6.62
CA PHE A 167 26.65 17.04 -7.97
C PHE A 167 27.91 17.73 -8.54
N THR A 168 28.44 18.75 -7.86
CA THR A 168 29.61 19.52 -8.32
C THR A 168 30.96 19.02 -7.82
N GLU A 169 31.09 17.70 -7.56
CA GLU A 169 32.37 17.01 -7.33
C GLU A 169 32.57 15.85 -8.31
#